data_AF-A0A953X5U0-F1
#
_entry.id   AF-A0A953X5U0-F1
#
_cell.length_a   1.000
_cell.length_b   1.000
_cell.length_c   1.000
_cell.angle_alpha   90.00
_cell.angle_beta   90.00
_cell.angle_gamma   90.00
#
_symmetry.space_group_name_H-M   'P 1'
#
loop_
_entity.id
_entity.type
_entity.pdbx_description
1 polymer ?
#
loop_
_entity_poly.entity_id
_entity_poly.type
_entity_poly.pdbx_seq_one_letter_code
_entity_poly.pdbx_strand_id
1 'polypeptide(L)'
;VLISMLVKSALGYVVAFGVGVVVWVVISHTFERWVFRTREDLPWPYWVFFQWVTTSFLWSQWLMQDLANIFVFLPRQVTVTGSETHVAFPLATVVVGTLLLAVIQGYIFATRGGQIQQIVERKVNTVDVRAATIVDLIYGVVLLVFKEVNNIPMSTTWVFLGLLAGRELAISYIAALRDRGEAWRDVSGDAGRAFFGLVISIALAFLMPLIGTGALPQF
;
A
#
# COMPACT_ATOMS: atom_id res chain seq x y z
N VAL A 1 6.14 -18.87 -9.87
CA VAL A 1 6.31 -17.49 -9.32
C VAL A 1 5.01 -16.89 -8.76
N LEU A 2 3.85 -17.10 -9.41
CA LEU A 2 2.57 -16.56 -8.95
C LEU A 2 2.19 -17.00 -7.53
N ILE A 3 2.23 -18.31 -7.24
CA ILE A 3 1.89 -18.85 -5.91
C ILE A 3 2.78 -18.26 -4.81
N SER A 4 4.09 -18.15 -5.06
CA SER A 4 5.02 -17.54 -4.10
C SER A 4 4.74 -16.05 -3.86
N MET A 5 4.29 -15.31 -4.88
CA MET A 5 3.88 -13.90 -4.72
C MET A 5 2.57 -13.79 -3.92
N LEU A 6 1.61 -14.68 -4.15
CA LEU A 6 0.34 -14.74 -3.41
C LEU A 6 0.58 -15.05 -1.93
N VAL A 7 1.36 -16.10 -1.63
CA VAL A 7 1.68 -16.49 -0.25
C VAL A 7 2.44 -15.37 0.47
N LYS A 8 3.43 -14.75 -0.18
CA LYS A 8 4.14 -13.61 0.42
C LYS A 8 3.25 -12.39 0.64
N SER A 9 2.33 -12.10 -0.28
CA SER A 9 1.38 -11.00 -0.11
C SER A 9 0.41 -11.25 1.06
N ALA A 10 -0.07 -12.48 1.23
CA ALA A 10 -0.91 -12.87 2.36
C ALA A 10 -0.15 -12.82 3.70
N LEU A 11 1.10 -13.31 3.74
CA LEU A 11 1.98 -13.14 4.90
C LEU A 11 2.24 -11.66 5.21
N GLY A 12 2.48 -10.86 4.17
CA GLY A 12 2.61 -9.41 4.26
C GLY A 12 1.39 -8.77 4.92
N TYR A 13 0.16 -9.16 4.56
CA TYR A 13 -1.06 -8.70 5.23
C TYR A 13 -1.05 -9.03 6.72
N VAL A 14 -0.77 -10.28 7.10
CA VAL A 14 -0.82 -10.72 8.51
C VAL A 14 0.22 -9.97 9.35
N VAL A 15 1.45 -9.83 8.84
CA VAL A 15 2.51 -9.08 9.52
C VAL A 15 2.15 -7.60 9.61
N ALA A 16 1.66 -7.01 8.51
CA ALA A 16 1.22 -5.62 8.47
C ALA A 16 0.07 -5.34 9.44
N PHE A 17 -0.89 -6.25 9.54
CA PHE A 17 -1.98 -6.19 10.50
C PHE A 17 -1.46 -6.21 11.94
N GLY A 18 -0.58 -7.17 12.27
CA GLY A 18 0.02 -7.27 13.60
C GLY A 18 0.83 -6.02 13.98
N VAL A 19 1.66 -5.53 13.05
CA VAL A 19 2.42 -4.27 13.22
C VAL A 19 1.46 -3.09 13.40
N GLY A 20 0.42 -3.00 12.58
CA GLY A 20 -0.60 -1.96 12.68
C GLY A 20 -1.27 -1.94 14.05
N VAL A 21 -1.69 -3.10 14.56
CA VAL A 21 -2.26 -3.22 15.92
C VAL A 21 -1.26 -2.77 16.97
N VAL A 22 -0.03 -3.30 16.97
CA VAL A 22 0.99 -2.97 17.99
C VAL A 22 1.31 -1.48 18.00
N VAL A 23 1.56 -0.90 16.83
CA VAL A 23 1.88 0.52 16.69
C VAL A 23 0.70 1.38 17.15
N TRP A 24 -0.53 1.05 16.73
CA TRP A 24 -1.69 1.86 17.10
C TRP A 24 -2.17 1.63 18.54
N VAL A 25 -1.86 0.51 19.19
CA VAL A 25 -2.07 0.36 20.64
C VAL A 25 -1.32 1.45 21.39
N VAL A 26 -0.06 1.69 21.03
CA VAL A 26 0.79 2.69 21.66
C VAL A 26 0.34 4.12 21.31
N ILE A 27 0.10 4.38 20.02
CA ILE A 27 -0.23 5.72 19.52
C ILE A 27 -1.65 6.14 19.91
N SER A 28 -2.61 5.19 19.95
CA SER A 28 -4.01 5.51 20.22
C SER A 28 -4.25 6.01 21.65
N HIS A 29 -3.41 5.63 22.59
CA HIS A 29 -3.52 6.05 23.99
C HIS A 29 -3.21 7.54 24.20
N THR A 30 -2.31 8.10 23.38
CA THR A 30 -1.81 9.47 23.54
C THR A 30 -2.26 10.36 22.38
N PHE A 31 -1.80 10.04 21.18
CA PHE A 31 -1.85 10.93 20.02
C PHE A 31 -3.25 10.98 19.38
N GLU A 32 -3.90 9.83 19.12
CA GLU A 32 -5.24 9.83 18.51
C GLU A 32 -6.29 10.50 19.40
N ARG A 33 -6.21 10.30 20.73
CA ARG A 33 -7.10 10.98 21.69
C ARG A 33 -6.84 12.49 21.73
N TRP A 34 -5.59 12.92 21.65
CA TRP A 34 -5.23 14.34 21.62
C TRP A 34 -5.72 15.01 20.33
N VAL A 35 -5.48 14.38 19.17
CA VAL A 35 -5.98 14.86 17.87
C VAL A 35 -7.50 14.94 17.87
N PHE A 36 -8.19 13.91 18.37
CA PHE A 36 -9.65 13.90 18.44
C PHE A 36 -10.20 15.07 19.29
N ARG A 37 -9.56 15.38 20.42
CA ARG A 37 -9.98 16.49 21.32
C ARG A 37 -9.67 17.87 20.76
N THR A 38 -8.59 18.01 20.00
CA THR A 38 -8.12 19.30 19.45
C THR A 38 -8.45 19.43 17.97
N ARG A 39 -9.48 18.71 17.50
CA ARG A 39 -9.85 18.68 16.07
C ARG A 39 -10.39 20.02 15.57
N GLU A 40 -10.96 20.83 16.47
CA GLU A 40 -11.49 22.17 16.15
C GLU A 40 -10.40 23.25 16.14
N ASP A 41 -9.21 22.96 16.68
CA ASP A 41 -8.10 23.89 16.72
C ASP A 41 -7.37 23.92 15.36
N LEU A 42 -7.04 25.12 14.87
CA LEU A 42 -6.20 25.22 13.67
C LEU A 42 -4.81 24.65 13.96
N PRO A 43 -4.35 23.65 13.19
CA PRO A 43 -3.00 23.11 13.37
C PRO A 43 -1.98 24.19 12.99
N TRP A 44 -0.88 24.20 13.73
CA TRP A 44 0.22 25.10 13.45
C TRP A 44 0.81 24.85 12.05
N PRO A 45 1.28 25.89 11.33
CA PRO A 45 1.74 25.77 9.94
C PRO A 45 2.86 24.76 9.70
N TYR A 46 3.69 24.45 10.71
CA TYR A 46 4.76 23.46 10.58
C TYR A 46 4.23 22.04 10.29
N TRP A 47 3.00 21.71 10.70
CA TRP A 47 2.39 20.42 10.37
C TRP A 47 2.16 20.24 8.88
N VAL A 48 1.92 21.33 8.14
CA VAL A 48 1.83 21.28 6.68
C VAL A 48 3.18 20.87 6.10
N PHE A 49 4.28 21.44 6.59
CA PHE A 49 5.62 21.05 6.15
C PHE A 49 5.90 19.57 6.43
N PHE A 50 5.65 19.11 7.67
CA PHE A 50 5.85 17.69 7.99
C PHE A 50 4.98 16.77 7.14
N GLN A 51 3.73 17.15 6.89
CA GLN A 51 2.84 16.40 6.01
C GLN A 51 3.42 16.27 4.59
N TRP A 52 3.93 17.36 4.01
CA TRP A 52 4.59 17.29 2.70
C TRP A 52 5.77 16.31 2.71
N VAL A 53 6.60 16.33 3.76
CA VAL A 53 7.74 15.42 3.88
C VAL A 53 7.28 13.97 4.02
N THR A 54 6.35 13.67 4.93
CA THR A 54 5.89 12.30 5.19
C THR A 54 5.08 11.74 4.03
N THR A 55 4.22 12.53 3.42
CA THR A 55 3.51 12.15 2.19
C THR A 55 4.51 11.87 1.07
N SER A 56 5.50 12.74 0.84
CA SER A 56 6.53 12.50 -0.18
C SER A 56 7.31 11.22 0.07
N PHE A 57 7.65 10.94 1.33
CA PHE A 57 8.34 9.72 1.73
C PHE A 57 7.48 8.46 1.50
N LEU A 58 6.21 8.48 1.89
CA LEU A 58 5.27 7.38 1.63
C LEU A 58 5.17 7.10 0.13
N TRP A 59 4.96 8.17 -0.66
CA TRP A 59 4.87 8.09 -2.12
C TRP A 59 6.14 7.51 -2.75
N SER A 60 7.32 7.90 -2.28
CA SER A 60 8.57 7.34 -2.81
C SER A 60 8.70 5.85 -2.52
N GLN A 61 8.34 5.39 -1.32
CA GLN A 61 8.39 3.97 -0.97
C GLN A 61 7.37 3.16 -1.78
N TRP A 62 6.16 3.68 -1.91
CA TRP A 62 5.09 3.05 -2.68
C TRP A 62 5.45 2.94 -4.16
N LEU A 63 5.89 4.04 -4.79
CA LEU A 63 6.33 4.05 -6.18
C LEU A 63 7.50 3.10 -6.41
N MET A 64 8.51 3.09 -5.56
CA MET A 64 9.66 2.20 -5.75
C MET A 64 9.26 0.71 -5.78
N GLN A 65 8.30 0.30 -4.95
CA GLN A 65 7.81 -1.08 -4.95
C GLN A 65 6.94 -1.38 -6.18
N ASP A 66 5.93 -0.54 -6.46
CA ASP A 66 5.01 -0.82 -7.57
C ASP A 66 5.67 -0.63 -8.93
N LEU A 67 6.65 0.26 -9.06
CA LEU A 67 7.47 0.35 -10.25
C LEU A 67 8.37 -0.89 -10.41
N ALA A 68 8.97 -1.42 -9.34
CA ALA A 68 9.73 -2.66 -9.43
C ALA A 68 8.85 -3.84 -9.93
N ASN A 69 7.59 -3.89 -9.49
CA ASN A 69 6.60 -4.87 -9.94
C ASN A 69 6.30 -4.79 -11.44
N ILE A 70 6.42 -3.62 -12.06
CA ILE A 70 6.20 -3.41 -13.50
C ILE A 70 7.51 -3.63 -14.28
N PHE A 71 8.61 -3.03 -13.83
CA PHE A 71 9.90 -3.07 -14.52
C PHE A 71 10.48 -4.49 -14.62
N VAL A 72 10.11 -5.40 -13.72
CA VAL A 72 10.50 -6.82 -13.81
C VAL A 72 9.96 -7.52 -15.06
N PHE A 73 8.95 -6.96 -15.74
CA PHE A 73 8.42 -7.52 -16.99
C PHE A 73 8.97 -6.83 -18.25
N LEU A 74 9.68 -5.71 -18.09
CA LEU A 74 10.31 -5.02 -19.22
C LEU A 74 11.53 -5.81 -19.74
N PRO A 75 11.86 -5.69 -21.05
CA PRO A 75 13.07 -6.29 -21.60
C PRO A 75 14.30 -5.77 -20.87
N ARG A 76 14.97 -6.65 -20.13
CA ARG A 76 16.14 -6.32 -19.29
C ARG A 76 17.25 -7.31 -19.54
N GLN A 77 18.49 -6.85 -19.42
CA GLN A 77 19.67 -7.69 -19.43
C GLN A 77 20.01 -8.03 -17.98
N VAL A 78 20.11 -9.32 -17.67
CA VAL A 78 20.51 -9.81 -16.36
C VAL A 78 21.88 -10.47 -16.51
N THR A 79 22.91 -9.83 -15.94
CA THR A 79 24.27 -10.37 -15.92
C THR A 79 24.56 -10.80 -14.50
N VAL A 80 24.78 -12.10 -14.30
CA VAL A 80 25.20 -12.65 -13.01
C VAL A 80 26.71 -12.74 -13.02
N THR A 81 27.37 -11.92 -12.19
CA THR A 81 28.83 -11.94 -12.02
C THR A 81 29.13 -12.41 -10.60
N GLY A 82 29.51 -13.68 -10.45
CA GLY A 82 29.71 -14.30 -9.13
C GLY A 82 28.42 -14.40 -8.33
N SER A 83 28.39 -13.81 -7.13
CA SER A 83 27.22 -13.73 -6.25
C SER A 83 26.34 -12.49 -6.49
N GLU A 84 26.72 -11.60 -7.40
CA GLU A 84 26.00 -10.36 -7.67
C GLU A 84 25.16 -10.47 -8.96
N THR A 85 23.89 -10.07 -8.86
CA THR A 85 22.98 -10.01 -10.00
C THR A 85 22.85 -8.56 -10.45
N HIS A 86 23.46 -8.23 -11.58
CA HIS A 86 23.32 -6.91 -12.19
C HIS A 86 22.15 -6.93 -13.16
N VAL A 87 21.24 -5.97 -12.98
CA VAL A 87 20.09 -5.76 -13.86
C VAL A 87 20.27 -4.45 -14.58
N ALA A 88 20.41 -4.51 -15.91
CA ALA A 88 20.51 -3.34 -16.77
C ALA A 88 19.31 -3.27 -17.70
N PHE A 89 18.81 -2.06 -17.91
CA PHE A 89 17.72 -1.78 -18.84
C PHE A 89 18.27 -0.96 -20.02
N PRO A 90 17.85 -1.26 -21.26
CA PRO A 90 18.11 -0.36 -22.39
C PRO A 90 17.56 1.05 -22.09
N LEU A 91 18.32 2.09 -22.44
CA LEU A 91 17.94 3.47 -22.15
C LEU A 91 16.56 3.82 -22.72
N ALA A 92 16.26 3.37 -23.94
CA ALA A 92 14.96 3.59 -24.59
C ALA A 92 13.78 3.02 -23.77
N THR A 93 13.91 1.79 -23.25
CA THR A 93 12.86 1.17 -22.42
C THR A 93 12.66 1.90 -21.09
N VAL A 94 13.73 2.39 -20.46
CA VAL A 94 13.62 3.18 -19.21
C VAL A 94 12.92 4.50 -19.48
N VAL A 95 13.31 5.20 -20.55
CA VAL A 95 12.71 6.50 -20.90
C VAL A 95 11.23 6.34 -21.23
N VAL A 96 10.88 5.40 -22.12
CA VAL A 96 9.48 5.16 -22.50
C VAL A 96 8.65 4.68 -21.31
N GLY A 97 9.18 3.74 -20.52
CA GLY A 97 8.51 3.25 -19.31
C GLY A 97 8.25 4.37 -18.31
N THR A 98 9.26 5.18 -18.02
CA THR A 98 9.15 6.30 -17.07
C THR A 98 8.16 7.36 -17.56
N LEU A 99 8.20 7.72 -18.85
CA LEU A 99 7.24 8.66 -19.44
C LEU A 99 5.80 8.14 -19.36
N LEU A 100 5.58 6.87 -19.72
CA LEU A 100 4.27 6.24 -19.63
C LEU A 100 3.73 6.28 -18.19
N LEU A 101 4.58 5.93 -17.21
CA LEU A 101 4.21 5.94 -15.81
C LEU A 101 3.93 7.35 -15.29
N ALA A 102 4.72 8.34 -15.69
CA ALA A 102 4.48 9.73 -15.36
C ALA A 102 3.13 10.23 -15.94
N VAL A 103 2.78 9.83 -17.16
CA VAL A 103 1.49 10.14 -17.78
C VAL A 103 0.33 9.48 -17.03
N ILE A 104 0.44 8.19 -16.71
CA ILE A 104 -0.57 7.47 -15.91
C ILE A 104 -0.74 8.12 -14.54
N GLN A 105 0.37 8.50 -13.90
CA GLN A 105 0.35 9.14 -12.59
C GLN A 105 -0.32 10.52 -12.66
N GLY A 106 0.00 11.31 -13.69
CA GLY A 106 -0.66 12.59 -13.96
C GLY A 106 -2.17 12.43 -14.18
N TYR A 107 -2.58 11.38 -14.90
CA TYR A 107 -3.99 11.05 -15.09
C TYR A 107 -4.70 10.67 -13.78
N ILE A 108 -4.06 9.86 -12.93
CA ILE A 108 -4.59 9.49 -11.61
C ILE A 108 -4.76 10.72 -10.73
N PHE A 109 -3.79 11.65 -10.74
CA PHE A 109 -3.90 12.91 -10.01
C PHE A 109 -5.02 13.80 -10.56
N ALA A 110 -5.17 13.88 -11.89
CA ALA A 110 -6.27 14.62 -12.51
C ALA A 110 -7.66 14.06 -12.14
N THR A 111 -7.76 12.75 -11.93
CA THR A 111 -8.99 12.05 -11.53
C THR A 111 -9.18 11.94 -10.01
N ARG A 112 -8.26 12.52 -9.21
CA ARG A 112 -8.29 12.56 -7.74
C ARG A 112 -8.33 11.18 -7.05
N GLY A 113 -7.88 10.12 -7.72
CA GLY A 113 -7.84 8.78 -7.12
C GLY A 113 -9.20 8.04 -7.01
N GLY A 114 -10.29 8.60 -7.55
CA GLY A 114 -11.55 7.88 -7.74
C GLY A 114 -12.16 7.27 -6.47
N GLN A 115 -12.59 6.01 -6.52
CA GLN A 115 -13.32 5.34 -5.43
C GLN A 115 -12.46 5.09 -4.16
N ILE A 116 -11.13 4.99 -4.29
CA ILE A 116 -10.24 4.73 -3.14
C ILE A 116 -10.27 5.92 -2.17
N GLN A 117 -10.42 7.14 -2.70
CA GLN A 117 -10.45 8.37 -1.90
C GLN A 117 -11.60 8.34 -0.89
N GLN A 118 -12.79 7.88 -1.32
CA GLN A 118 -13.94 7.74 -0.42
C GLN A 118 -13.73 6.69 0.67
N ILE A 119 -12.85 5.70 0.46
CA ILE A 119 -12.54 4.69 1.48
C ILE A 119 -11.62 5.31 2.54
N VAL A 120 -10.61 6.08 2.11
CA VAL A 120 -9.64 6.73 3.00
C VAL A 120 -10.27 7.86 3.82
N GLU A 121 -11.14 8.67 3.21
CA GLU A 121 -11.84 9.78 3.87
C GLU A 121 -12.84 9.33 4.95
N ARG A 122 -13.34 8.08 4.85
CA ARG A 122 -14.23 7.49 5.86
C ARG A 122 -13.52 6.99 7.11
N LYS A 123 -12.18 6.96 7.11
CA LYS A 123 -11.40 6.44 8.25
C LYS A 123 -11.24 7.53 9.33
N VAL A 124 -11.13 7.10 10.58
CA VAL A 124 -11.10 8.02 11.72
C VAL A 124 -9.85 8.90 11.65
N ASN A 125 -10.00 10.21 11.90
CA ASN A 125 -8.92 11.20 11.99
C ASN A 125 -8.00 11.35 10.77
N THR A 126 -8.22 10.67 9.64
CA THR A 126 -7.34 10.78 8.45
C THR A 126 -7.44 12.14 7.74
N VAL A 127 -8.45 12.94 8.08
CA VAL A 127 -8.63 14.31 7.57
C VAL A 127 -7.79 15.34 8.33
N ASP A 128 -7.34 15.02 9.55
CA ASP A 128 -6.46 15.91 10.32
C ASP A 128 -5.02 15.76 9.84
N VAL A 129 -4.39 16.88 9.46
CA VAL A 129 -3.00 16.93 8.96
C VAL A 129 -2.03 16.25 9.93
N ARG A 130 -2.24 16.38 11.25
CA ARG A 130 -1.35 15.81 12.27
C ARG A 130 -1.43 14.29 12.30
N ALA A 131 -2.64 13.75 12.24
CA ALA A 131 -2.85 12.30 12.16
C ALA A 131 -2.36 11.74 10.83
N ALA A 132 -2.64 12.43 9.72
CA ALA A 132 -2.15 12.06 8.40
C ALA A 132 -0.62 11.98 8.37
N THR A 133 0.10 12.90 9.04
CA THR A 133 1.57 12.90 9.08
C THR A 133 2.13 11.64 9.74
N ILE A 134 1.54 11.25 10.87
CA ILE A 134 1.96 10.05 11.62
C ILE A 134 1.60 8.77 10.86
N VAL A 135 0.41 8.72 10.26
CA VAL A 135 -0.01 7.60 9.41
C VAL A 135 0.94 7.43 8.24
N ASP A 136 1.22 8.50 7.49
CA ASP A 136 2.10 8.46 6.33
C ASP A 136 3.51 8.00 6.70
N LEU A 137 4.06 8.51 7.80
CA LEU A 137 5.38 8.13 8.28
C LEU A 137 5.46 6.63 8.62
N ILE A 138 4.51 6.12 9.40
CA ILE A 138 4.48 4.71 9.81
C ILE A 138 4.32 3.81 8.58
N TYR A 139 3.42 4.17 7.68
CA TYR A 139 3.17 3.37 6.48
C TYR A 139 4.40 3.37 5.58
N GLY A 140 5.06 4.52 5.42
CA GLY A 140 6.30 4.64 4.66
C GLY A 140 7.43 3.79 5.27
N VAL A 141 7.61 3.83 6.60
CA VAL A 141 8.63 3.02 7.30
C VAL A 141 8.34 1.54 7.14
N VAL A 142 7.09 1.12 7.30
CA VAL A 142 6.69 -0.28 7.15
C VAL A 142 6.94 -0.76 5.72
N LEU A 143 6.59 0.03 4.70
CA LEU A 143 6.92 -0.29 3.32
C LEU A 143 8.43 -0.38 3.08
N LEU A 144 9.22 0.56 3.63
CA LEU A 144 10.67 0.52 3.51
C LEU A 144 11.24 -0.76 4.11
N VAL A 145 10.83 -1.13 5.33
CA VAL A 145 11.27 -2.38 5.97
C VAL A 145 10.86 -3.59 5.15
N PHE A 146 9.62 -3.65 4.68
CA PHE A 146 9.17 -4.77 3.85
C PHE A 146 9.95 -4.89 2.54
N LYS A 147 10.31 -3.76 1.92
CA LYS A 147 11.16 -3.74 0.72
C LYS A 147 12.55 -4.31 1.02
N GLU A 148 13.23 -3.82 2.04
CA GLU A 148 14.62 -4.23 2.32
C GLU A 148 14.71 -5.69 2.79
N VAL A 149 13.67 -6.21 3.45
CA VAL A 149 13.64 -7.59 3.95
C VAL A 149 13.18 -8.61 2.89
N ASN A 150 12.45 -8.19 1.85
CA ASN A 150 11.84 -9.12 0.88
C ASN A 150 12.35 -8.93 -0.54
N ASN A 151 13.05 -9.96 -1.04
CA ASN A 151 13.54 -10.02 -2.42
C ASN A 151 12.47 -10.42 -3.45
N ILE A 152 11.20 -10.62 -3.05
CA ILE A 152 10.11 -10.98 -3.97
C ILE A 152 9.09 -9.87 -3.96
N PRO A 153 8.61 -9.44 -5.14
CA PRO A 153 7.54 -8.45 -5.26
C PRO A 153 6.30 -8.88 -4.46
N MET A 154 5.90 -8.03 -3.52
CA MET A 154 4.69 -8.19 -2.71
C MET A 154 3.66 -7.15 -3.13
N SER A 155 2.38 -7.46 -2.93
CA SER A 155 1.31 -6.49 -3.15
C SER A 155 1.26 -5.48 -2.01
N THR A 156 1.59 -4.22 -2.36
CA THR A 156 1.45 -3.05 -1.47
C THR A 156 0.02 -2.95 -0.94
N THR A 157 -0.99 -3.21 -1.77
CA THR A 157 -2.42 -3.18 -1.39
C THR A 157 -2.73 -4.03 -0.16
N TRP A 158 -2.22 -5.26 -0.08
CA TRP A 158 -2.45 -6.14 1.06
C TRP A 158 -1.76 -5.63 2.33
N VAL A 159 -0.56 -5.06 2.21
CA VAL A 159 0.13 -4.43 3.35
C VAL A 159 -0.65 -3.21 3.87
N PHE A 160 -1.13 -2.33 2.97
CA PHE A 160 -1.94 -1.17 3.33
C PHE A 160 -3.25 -1.57 4.00
N LEU A 161 -3.97 -2.54 3.44
CA LEU A 161 -5.22 -3.04 4.04
C LEU A 161 -4.98 -3.67 5.41
N GLY A 162 -3.88 -4.40 5.59
CA GLY A 162 -3.48 -4.95 6.88
C GLY A 162 -3.22 -3.85 7.92
N LEU A 163 -2.41 -2.84 7.58
CA LEU A 163 -2.12 -1.71 8.47
C LEU A 163 -3.38 -0.91 8.82
N LEU A 164 -4.25 -0.65 7.84
CA LEU A 164 -5.51 0.07 8.06
C LEU A 164 -6.43 -0.74 8.97
N ALA A 165 -6.54 -2.05 8.72
CA ALA A 165 -7.33 -2.95 9.55
C ALA A 165 -6.83 -2.99 11.00
N GLY A 166 -5.52 -3.13 11.20
CA GLY A 166 -4.91 -3.13 12.53
C GLY A 166 -5.14 -1.81 13.27
N ARG A 167 -5.00 -0.67 12.55
CA ARG A 167 -5.27 0.67 13.08
C ARG A 167 -6.72 0.84 13.52
N GLU A 168 -7.70 0.57 12.65
CA GLU A 168 -9.12 0.80 12.95
C GLU A 168 -9.62 -0.09 14.09
N LEU A 169 -9.15 -1.34 14.15
CA LEU A 169 -9.45 -2.22 15.27
C LEU A 169 -8.76 -1.75 16.56
N ALA A 170 -7.50 -1.32 16.52
CA ALA A 170 -6.84 -0.78 17.71
C ALA A 170 -7.54 0.49 18.24
N ILE A 171 -7.93 1.42 17.36
CA ILE A 171 -8.67 2.63 17.76
C ILE A 171 -10.03 2.27 18.38
N SER A 172 -10.81 1.39 17.75
CA SER A 172 -12.14 1.01 18.26
C SER A 172 -12.07 0.24 19.58
N TYR A 173 -11.11 -0.65 19.76
CA TYR A 173 -10.99 -1.44 20.98
C TYR A 173 -10.33 -0.68 22.15
N ILE A 174 -9.39 0.23 21.89
CA ILE A 174 -8.53 0.86 22.93
C ILE A 174 -8.90 2.32 23.18
N ALA A 175 -9.10 3.09 22.12
CA ALA A 175 -9.48 4.49 22.25
C ALA A 175 -11.00 4.67 22.38
N ALA A 176 -11.79 3.63 22.03
CA ALA A 176 -13.24 3.63 22.02
C ALA A 176 -13.83 4.81 21.23
N LEU A 177 -13.08 5.32 20.24
CA LEU A 177 -13.46 6.45 19.38
C LEU A 177 -14.39 6.02 18.24
N ARG A 178 -14.63 4.71 18.09
CA ARG A 178 -15.44 4.11 17.03
C ARG A 178 -16.09 2.82 17.53
N ASP A 179 -17.29 2.53 17.02
CA ASP A 179 -17.98 1.27 17.33
C ASP A 179 -17.18 0.06 16.82
N ARG A 180 -17.09 -0.98 17.65
CA ARG A 180 -16.31 -2.19 17.37
C ARG A 180 -16.92 -3.03 16.25
N GLY A 181 -18.26 -3.11 16.21
CA GLY A 181 -18.99 -3.86 15.19
C GLY A 181 -18.85 -3.19 13.82
N GLU A 182 -18.96 -1.86 13.79
CA GLU A 182 -18.76 -1.07 12.58
C GLU A 182 -17.31 -1.17 12.07
N ALA A 183 -16.31 -1.03 12.95
CA ALA A 183 -14.91 -1.17 12.58
C ALA A 183 -14.61 -2.58 12.00
N TRP A 184 -15.13 -3.64 12.60
CA TRP A 184 -14.95 -5.00 12.10
C TRP A 184 -15.65 -5.26 10.77
N ARG A 185 -16.86 -4.73 10.59
CA ARG A 185 -17.61 -4.82 9.33
C ARG A 185 -16.90 -4.08 8.19
N ASP A 186 -16.33 -2.91 8.48
CA ASP A 186 -15.56 -2.15 7.49
C ASP A 186 -14.29 -2.90 7.09
N VAL A 187 -13.52 -3.38 8.06
CA VAL A 187 -12.27 -4.11 7.82
C VAL A 187 -12.51 -5.39 7.02
N SER A 188 -13.53 -6.17 7.38
CA SER A 188 -13.90 -7.39 6.64
C SER A 188 -14.46 -7.08 5.25
N GLY A 189 -15.21 -5.99 5.09
CA GLY A 189 -15.70 -5.52 3.80
C GLY A 189 -14.57 -5.07 2.86
N ASP A 190 -13.57 -4.36 3.38
CA ASP A 190 -12.39 -3.93 2.61
C ASP A 190 -11.54 -5.14 2.18
N ALA A 191 -11.27 -6.07 3.10
CA ALA A 191 -10.55 -7.31 2.80
C ALA A 191 -11.31 -8.19 1.80
N GLY A 192 -12.63 -8.30 1.95
CA GLY A 192 -13.48 -9.09 1.04
C GLY A 192 -13.49 -8.53 -0.38
N ARG A 193 -13.59 -7.21 -0.55
CA ARG A 193 -13.52 -6.56 -1.87
C ARG A 193 -12.15 -6.76 -2.53
N ALA A 194 -11.07 -6.62 -1.77
CA ALA A 194 -9.71 -6.84 -2.27
C ALA A 194 -9.48 -8.31 -2.65
N PHE A 195 -9.96 -9.25 -1.83
CA PHE A 195 -9.92 -10.68 -2.12
C PHE A 195 -10.69 -11.03 -3.40
N PHE A 196 -11.89 -10.49 -3.58
CA PHE A 196 -12.68 -10.69 -4.79
C PHE A 196 -11.96 -10.16 -6.04
N GLY A 197 -11.35 -8.97 -5.95
CA GLY A 197 -10.51 -8.42 -7.03
C GLY A 197 -9.30 -9.28 -7.35
N LEU A 198 -8.68 -9.90 -6.34
CA LEU A 198 -7.58 -10.86 -6.52
C LEU A 198 -8.06 -12.12 -7.24
N VAL A 199 -9.19 -12.69 -6.84
CA VAL A 199 -9.77 -13.89 -7.48
C VAL A 199 -10.06 -13.62 -8.95
N ILE A 200 -10.66 -12.48 -9.28
CA ILE A 200 -10.91 -12.07 -10.68
C ILE A 200 -9.59 -11.92 -11.44
N SER A 201 -8.60 -11.25 -10.85
CA SER A 201 -7.29 -11.06 -11.49
C SER A 201 -6.60 -12.38 -11.80
N ILE A 202 -6.64 -13.33 -10.86
CA ILE A 202 -6.11 -14.68 -11.05
C ILE A 202 -6.88 -15.39 -12.16
N ALA A 203 -8.21 -15.38 -12.11
CA ALA A 203 -9.05 -16.00 -13.13
C ALA A 203 -8.73 -15.44 -14.54
N LEU A 204 -8.61 -14.13 -14.68
CA LEU A 204 -8.21 -13.49 -15.94
C LEU A 204 -6.82 -13.93 -16.39
N ALA A 205 -5.85 -14.01 -15.48
CA ALA A 205 -4.49 -14.45 -15.81
C ALA A 205 -4.44 -15.90 -16.34
N PHE A 206 -5.34 -16.77 -15.89
CA PHE A 206 -5.46 -18.15 -16.40
C PHE A 206 -6.33 -18.26 -17.66
N LEU A 207 -7.42 -17.48 -17.74
CA LEU A 207 -8.39 -17.54 -18.84
C LEU A 207 -7.91 -16.82 -20.10
N MET A 208 -7.20 -15.69 -19.99
CA MET A 208 -6.72 -14.93 -21.16
C MET A 208 -5.80 -15.76 -22.06
N PRO A 209 -4.76 -16.46 -21.55
CA PRO A 209 -3.94 -17.33 -22.37
C PRO A 209 -4.76 -18.50 -22.94
N LEU A 210 -5.65 -19.10 -22.15
CA LEU A 210 -6.51 -20.19 -22.61
C LEU A 210 -7.39 -19.77 -23.80
N ILE A 211 -7.95 -18.57 -23.78
CA ILE A 211 -8.76 -18.02 -24.87
C ILE A 211 -7.89 -17.66 -26.08
N GLY A 212 -6.70 -17.10 -25.86
CA GLY A 212 -5.81 -16.62 -26.92
C GLY A 212 -5.01 -17.73 -27.64
N THR A 213 -4.62 -18.78 -26.93
CA THR A 213 -3.73 -19.84 -27.46
C THR A 213 -4.34 -21.24 -27.40
N GLY A 214 -5.50 -21.42 -26.75
CA GLY A 214 -6.14 -22.73 -26.56
C GLY A 214 -5.44 -23.63 -25.54
N ALA A 215 -4.39 -23.13 -24.87
CA ALA A 215 -3.60 -23.87 -23.90
C ALA A 215 -3.59 -23.16 -22.54
N LEU A 216 -3.60 -23.94 -21.46
CA LEU A 216 -3.38 -23.39 -20.13
C LEU A 216 -1.93 -22.86 -20.02
N PRO A 217 -1.72 -21.70 -19.37
CA PRO A 217 -0.39 -21.17 -19.15
C PRO A 217 0.42 -22.14 -18.26
N GLN A 218 1.64 -22.48 -18.72
CA GLN A 218 2.60 -23.23 -17.91
C GLN A 218 3.36 -22.24 -17.02
N PHE A 219 2.99 -22.16 -15.75
CA PHE A 219 3.60 -21.28 -14.74
C PHE A 219 4.55 -22.02 -13.80
#